data_AF-A0A961WX58-F1
#
_entry.id   AF-A0A961WX58-F1
#
_cell.length_a   1.000
_cell.length_b   1.000
_cell.length_c   1.000
_cell.angle_alpha   90.00
_cell.angle_beta   90.00
_cell.angle_gamma   90.00
#
_symmetry.space_group_name_H-M   'P 1'
#
loop_
_entity.id
_entity.type
_entity.pdbx_description
1 polymer ?
#
loop_
_entity_poly.entity_id
_entity_poly.type
_entity_poly.pdbx_seq_one_letter_code
_entity_poly.pdbx_strand_id
1 'polypeptide(L)'
;GAILIFGVAYLVARGLADLAAADLTRRTVLASVAAATAYFSFQAVATLVWGDVLPRAPVPGPLEWALVVLALLSFGLVAIAQALFPLWAHHPSTAGLRVHIANGLYLNAVLDRAIGGFRTPKTN
;
A
#
# COMPACT_ATOMS: atom_id res chain seq x y z
N GLY A 1 -0.81 14.58 -4.97
CA GLY A 1 -1.04 15.20 -3.65
C GLY A 1 -1.45 14.21 -2.60
N ALA A 2 -2.72 13.80 -2.57
CA ALA A 2 -3.29 12.99 -1.48
C ALA A 2 -2.51 11.71 -1.15
N ILE A 3 -2.13 10.92 -2.17
CA ILE A 3 -1.33 9.70 -1.99
C ILE A 3 0.02 10.00 -1.31
N LEU A 4 0.64 11.12 -1.67
CA LEU A 4 1.94 11.55 -1.14
C LEU A 4 1.82 12.02 0.31
N ILE A 5 0.72 12.72 0.66
CA ILE A 5 0.39 13.09 2.04
C ILE A 5 0.17 11.83 2.88
N PHE A 6 -0.64 10.88 2.42
CA PHE A 6 -0.86 9.62 3.13
C PHE A 6 0.42 8.81 3.30
N GLY A 7 1.25 8.72 2.25
CA GLY A 7 2.52 8.01 2.29
C GLY A 7 3.52 8.62 3.28
N VAL A 8 3.69 9.94 3.26
CA VAL A 8 4.58 10.65 4.21
C VAL A 8 4.08 10.55 5.65
N ALA A 9 2.78 10.77 5.88
CA ALA A 9 2.18 10.63 7.20
C ALA A 9 2.40 9.21 7.77
N TYR A 10 2.20 8.18 6.95
CA TYR A 10 2.41 6.79 7.32
C TYR A 10 3.88 6.46 7.64
N LEU A 11 4.82 6.92 6.82
CA LEU A 11 6.26 6.70 7.05
C LEU A 11 6.73 7.37 8.34
N VAL A 12 6.27 8.59 8.62
CA VAL A 12 6.59 9.29 9.87
C VAL A 12 5.93 8.60 11.08
N ALA A 13 4.70 8.11 10.94
CA ALA A 13 4.01 7.35 11.98
C ALA A 13 4.78 6.07 12.36
N ARG A 14 5.22 5.30 11.35
CA ARG A 14 5.99 4.07 11.58
C ARG A 14 7.39 4.33 12.11
N GLY A 15 8.07 5.38 11.65
CA GLY A 15 9.43 5.72 12.10
C GLY A 15 9.53 6.12 13.57
N LEU A 16 8.41 6.48 14.22
CA LEU A 16 8.36 6.91 15.62
C LEU A 16 7.77 5.87 16.57
N ALA A 17 7.40 4.68 16.08
CA ALA A 17 6.51 3.73 16.75
C ALA A 17 7.03 3.07 18.06
N ASP A 18 8.27 3.32 18.46
CA ASP A 18 8.91 2.68 19.62
C ASP A 18 8.65 3.38 20.99
N LEU A 19 7.63 4.24 21.12
CA LEU A 19 7.31 4.95 22.37
C LEU A 19 5.82 4.82 22.77
N ALA A 20 5.55 4.80 24.07
CA ALA A 20 4.25 4.55 24.70
C ALA A 20 3.01 5.07 23.91
N ALA A 21 2.02 4.19 23.71
CA ALA A 21 0.96 4.27 22.70
C ALA A 21 0.20 5.61 22.57
N ALA A 22 0.04 6.36 23.66
CA ALA A 22 -0.64 7.66 23.64
C ALA A 22 0.26 8.81 23.10
N ASP A 23 1.53 8.84 23.50
CA ASP A 23 2.46 9.87 23.05
C ASP A 23 2.85 9.67 21.57
N LEU A 24 2.94 8.41 21.13
CA LEU A 24 3.08 8.05 19.72
C LEU A 24 1.91 8.54 18.87
N THR A 25 0.67 8.32 19.32
CA THR A 25 -0.53 8.75 18.58
C THR A 25 -0.52 10.28 18.44
N ARG A 26 -0.18 11.01 19.51
CA ARG A 26 -0.09 12.48 19.48
C ARG A 26 0.99 12.98 18.52
N ARG A 27 2.20 12.40 18.57
CA ARG A 27 3.30 12.75 17.67
C ARG A 27 2.96 12.45 16.21
N THR A 28 2.28 11.35 15.95
CA THR A 28 1.82 10.95 14.62
C THR A 28 0.79 11.92 14.05
N VAL A 29 -0.20 12.31 14.86
CA VAL A 29 -1.20 13.31 14.46
C VAL A 29 -0.53 14.64 14.17
N LEU A 30 0.34 15.11 15.06
CA LEU A 30 1.08 16.36 14.86
C LEU A 30 1.94 16.34 13.60
N ALA A 31 2.67 15.25 13.36
CA ALA A 31 3.48 15.09 12.16
C ALA A 31 2.62 15.06 10.88
N SER A 32 1.47 14.39 10.92
CA SER A 32 0.54 14.31 9.79
C SER A 32 -0.06 15.68 9.47
N VAL A 33 -0.44 16.45 10.50
CA VAL A 33 -0.91 17.83 10.35
C VAL A 33 0.20 18.70 9.78
N ALA A 34 1.42 18.64 10.33
CA ALA A 34 2.55 19.40 9.83
C ALA A 34 2.87 19.09 8.36
N ALA A 35 2.86 17.81 7.97
CA ALA A 35 3.08 17.38 6.59
C ALA A 35 1.98 17.89 5.64
N ALA A 36 0.70 17.82 6.07
CA ALA A 36 -0.41 18.35 5.30
C ALA A 36 -0.28 19.87 5.12
N THR A 37 -0.03 20.62 6.19
CA THR A 37 0.19 22.07 6.13
C THR A 37 1.35 22.41 5.20
N ALA A 38 2.50 21.74 5.34
CA ALA A 38 3.65 21.96 4.48
C ALA A 38 3.33 21.73 3.00
N TYR A 39 2.63 20.63 2.68
CA TYR A 39 2.22 20.33 1.31
C TYR A 39 1.30 21.42 0.73
N PHE A 40 0.25 21.81 1.47
CA PHE A 40 -0.70 22.79 0.96
C PHE A 40 -0.11 24.20 0.86
N SER A 41 0.73 24.59 1.82
CA SER A 41 1.48 25.85 1.74
C SER A 41 2.43 25.86 0.55
N PHE A 42 3.17 24.78 0.32
CA PHE A 42 4.04 24.64 -0.84
C PHE A 42 3.23 24.71 -2.15
N GLN A 43 2.11 24.00 -2.22
CA GLN A 43 1.23 24.02 -3.38
C GLN A 43 0.69 25.44 -3.65
N ALA A 44 0.29 26.17 -2.61
CA ALA A 44 -0.20 27.55 -2.75
C ALA A 44 0.89 28.48 -3.27
N VAL A 45 2.11 28.39 -2.74
CA VAL A 45 3.27 29.15 -3.22
C VAL A 45 3.59 28.80 -4.67
N ALA A 46 3.59 27.51 -5.03
CA ALA A 46 3.82 27.10 -6.41
C ALA A 46 2.77 27.67 -7.38
N THR A 47 1.49 27.67 -6.99
CA THR A 47 0.42 28.28 -7.76
C THR A 47 0.59 29.80 -7.88
N LEU A 48 1.03 30.49 -6.83
CA LEU A 48 1.30 31.93 -6.90
C LEU A 48 2.46 32.28 -7.85
N VAL A 49 3.51 31.45 -7.86
CA VAL A 49 4.69 31.70 -8.69
C VAL A 49 4.44 31.36 -10.16
N TRP A 50 3.69 30.28 -10.44
CA TRP A 50 3.59 29.70 -11.78
C TRP A 50 2.18 29.69 -12.38
N GLY A 51 1.14 29.98 -11.60
CA GLY A 51 -0.25 29.76 -11.98
C GLY A 51 -0.69 30.53 -13.23
N ASP A 52 -0.17 31.74 -13.41
CA ASP A 52 -0.49 32.59 -14.56
C ASP A 52 0.35 32.25 -15.81
N VAL A 53 1.46 31.53 -15.63
CA VAL A 53 2.38 31.14 -16.71
C VAL A 53 1.97 29.81 -17.34
N LEU A 54 1.34 28.93 -16.55
CA LEU A 54 0.98 27.59 -16.98
C LEU A 54 -0.42 27.54 -17.61
N PRO A 55 -0.60 26.75 -18.68
CA PRO A 55 -1.93 26.49 -19.21
C PRO A 55 -2.80 25.78 -18.16
N ARG A 56 -4.10 26.08 -18.17
CA ARG A 56 -5.05 25.48 -17.22
C ARG A 56 -5.00 23.96 -17.30
N ALA A 57 -4.99 23.32 -16.13
CA ALA A 57 -5.05 21.88 -16.05
C ALA A 57 -6.35 21.37 -16.71
N PRO A 58 -6.27 20.35 -17.59
CA PRO A 58 -7.45 19.77 -18.21
C PRO A 58 -8.35 19.12 -17.16
N VAL A 59 -9.66 19.24 -17.35
CA VAL A 59 -10.64 18.61 -16.46
C VAL A 59 -10.58 17.10 -16.68
N PRO A 60 -10.41 16.28 -15.63
CA PRO A 60 -10.39 14.83 -15.78
C PRO A 60 -11.73 14.32 -16.34
N GLY A 61 -11.66 13.48 -17.37
CA GLY A 61 -12.81 12.77 -17.90
C GLY A 61 -13.19 11.55 -17.06
N PRO A 62 -14.22 10.79 -17.47
CA PRO A 62 -14.72 9.65 -16.70
C PRO A 62 -13.67 8.55 -16.49
N LEU A 63 -12.81 8.29 -17.48
CA LEU A 63 -11.75 7.29 -17.37
C LEU A 63 -10.67 7.74 -16.39
N GLU A 64 -10.23 8.99 -16.47
CA GLU A 64 -9.24 9.52 -15.53
C GLU A 64 -9.76 9.49 -14.09
N TRP A 65 -11.04 9.82 -13.88
CA TRP A 65 -11.68 9.66 -12.58
C TRP A 65 -11.70 8.22 -12.09
N ALA A 66 -12.04 7.27 -12.96
CA ALA A 66 -12.01 5.85 -12.63
C ALA A 66 -10.59 5.40 -12.22
N LEU A 67 -9.56 5.87 -12.93
CA LEU A 67 -8.16 5.59 -12.60
C LEU A 67 -7.72 6.24 -11.29
N VAL A 68 -8.14 7.48 -11.01
CA VAL A 68 -7.86 8.16 -9.74
C VAL A 68 -8.49 7.40 -8.57
N VAL A 69 -9.76 7.00 -8.71
CA VAL A 69 -10.47 6.23 -7.67
C VAL A 69 -9.81 4.86 -7.49
N LEU A 70 -9.52 4.15 -8.58
CA LEU A 70 -8.81 2.88 -8.54
C LEU A 70 -7.47 3.01 -7.81
N ALA A 71 -6.67 4.01 -8.16
CA ALA A 71 -5.38 4.27 -7.53
C ALA A 71 -5.52 4.55 -6.02
N LEU A 72 -6.50 5.37 -5.62
CA LEU A 72 -6.78 5.67 -4.22
C LEU A 72 -7.23 4.43 -3.44
N LEU A 73 -8.12 3.61 -4.03
CA LEU A 73 -8.58 2.37 -3.41
C LEU A 73 -7.46 1.34 -3.29
N SER A 74 -6.66 1.15 -4.34
CA SER A 74 -5.51 0.24 -4.31
C SER A 74 -4.48 0.69 -3.27
N PHE A 75 -4.13 1.97 -3.24
CA PHE A 75 -3.20 2.50 -2.25
C PHE A 75 -3.75 2.36 -0.82
N GLY A 76 -5.01 2.73 -0.60
CA GLY A 76 -5.68 2.60 0.70
C GLY A 76 -5.72 1.15 1.19
N LEU A 77 -6.05 0.21 0.31
CA LEU A 77 -6.03 -1.22 0.61
C LEU A 77 -4.63 -1.69 1.02
N VAL A 78 -3.60 -1.29 0.27
CA VAL A 78 -2.20 -1.63 0.61
C VAL A 78 -1.80 -1.02 1.95
N ALA A 79 -2.14 0.24 2.21
CA ALA A 79 -1.82 0.90 3.48
C ALA A 79 -2.51 0.22 4.68
N ILE A 80 -3.78 -0.17 4.53
CA ILE A 80 -4.53 -0.94 5.54
C ILE A 80 -3.87 -2.30 5.75
N ALA A 81 -3.56 -3.02 4.68
CA ALA A 81 -2.89 -4.32 4.76
C ALA A 81 -1.54 -4.19 5.48
N GLN A 82 -0.73 -3.19 5.13
CA GLN A 82 0.53 -2.90 5.80
C GLN A 82 0.32 -2.56 7.28
N ALA A 83 -0.73 -1.83 7.66
CA ALA A 83 -1.02 -1.52 9.07
C ALA A 83 -1.47 -2.75 9.88
N LEU A 84 -2.22 -3.67 9.26
CA LEU A 84 -2.79 -4.85 9.93
C LEU A 84 -1.84 -6.05 9.97
N PHE A 85 -1.01 -6.24 8.93
CA PHE A 85 -0.10 -7.40 8.83
C PHE A 85 0.83 -7.59 10.04
N PRO A 86 1.43 -6.55 10.66
CA PRO A 86 2.22 -6.71 11.87
C PRO A 86 1.46 -7.33 13.04
N LEU A 87 0.16 -7.01 13.18
CA LEU A 87 -0.69 -7.57 14.24
C LEU A 87 -0.93 -9.07 14.06
N TRP A 88 -0.89 -9.55 12.82
CA TRP A 88 -1.18 -10.95 12.47
C TRP A 88 0.09 -11.78 12.32
N ALA A 89 1.27 -11.16 12.35
CA ALA A 89 2.56 -11.81 12.09
C ALA A 89 2.85 -12.99 13.05
N HIS A 90 2.28 -12.97 14.26
CA HIS A 90 2.44 -14.01 15.28
C HIS A 90 1.21 -14.91 15.46
N HIS A 91 0.14 -14.70 14.69
CA HIS A 91 -1.04 -15.55 14.77
C HIS A 91 -0.76 -16.91 14.07
N PRO A 92 -1.11 -18.05 14.69
CA PRO A 92 -0.73 -19.38 14.19
C PRO A 92 -1.25 -19.69 12.77
N SER A 93 -2.40 -19.14 12.38
CA SER A 93 -2.93 -19.30 11.01
C SER A 93 -2.09 -18.60 9.95
N THR A 94 -1.49 -17.44 10.25
CA THR A 94 -0.64 -16.67 9.34
C THR A 94 0.74 -17.32 9.18
N ALA A 95 1.24 -17.97 10.23
CA ALA A 95 2.45 -18.79 10.14
C ALA A 95 2.25 -19.98 9.19
N GLY A 96 1.12 -20.69 9.28
CA GLY A 96 0.77 -21.78 8.36
C GLY A 96 0.57 -21.31 6.91
N LEU A 97 -0.13 -20.19 6.71
CA LEU A 97 -0.29 -19.57 5.39
C LEU A 97 1.06 -19.22 4.75
N ARG A 98 1.99 -18.66 5.54
CA ARG A 98 3.34 -18.31 5.07
C ARG A 98 4.10 -19.54 4.57
N VAL A 99 3.96 -20.69 5.25
CA VAL A 99 4.58 -21.94 4.80
C VAL A 99 4.03 -22.37 3.44
N HIS A 100 2.72 -22.31 3.24
CA HIS A 100 2.12 -22.67 1.95
C HIS A 100 2.51 -21.71 0.83
N ILE A 101 2.54 -20.40 1.08
CA ILE A 101 2.97 -19.39 0.09
C ILE A 101 4.46 -19.56 -0.24
N ALA A 102 5.33 -19.75 0.76
CA ALA A 102 6.76 -19.96 0.55
C ALA A 102 7.08 -21.25 -0.21
N ASN A 103 6.23 -22.28 -0.04
CA ASN A 103 6.27 -23.51 -0.84
C ASN A 103 5.59 -23.35 -2.22
N GLY A 104 5.31 -22.13 -2.65
CA GLY A 104 4.72 -21.82 -3.95
C GLY A 104 3.30 -22.37 -4.13
N LEU A 105 2.53 -22.51 -3.04
CA LEU A 105 1.22 -23.16 -2.99
C LEU A 105 1.23 -24.58 -3.60
N TYR A 106 2.39 -25.23 -3.63
CA TYR A 106 2.61 -26.51 -4.30
C TYR A 106 2.17 -26.51 -5.77
N LEU A 107 2.23 -25.36 -6.44
CA LEU A 107 1.82 -25.20 -7.82
C LEU A 107 2.59 -26.17 -8.74
N ASN A 108 3.86 -26.46 -8.41
CA ASN A 108 4.66 -27.48 -9.09
C ASN A 108 4.03 -28.87 -8.97
N ALA A 109 3.57 -29.30 -7.79
CA ALA A 109 2.95 -30.62 -7.62
C ALA A 109 1.60 -30.73 -8.36
N VAL A 110 0.83 -29.64 -8.40
CA VAL A 110 -0.42 -29.56 -9.17
C VAL A 110 -0.13 -29.62 -10.67
N LEU A 111 0.90 -28.90 -11.13
CA LEU A 111 1.31 -28.87 -12.52
C LEU A 111 1.84 -30.24 -12.97
N ASP A 112 2.70 -30.88 -12.16
CA ASP A 112 3.25 -32.22 -12.41
C ASP A 112 2.14 -33.27 -12.51
N ARG A 113 1.12 -33.16 -11.66
CA ARG A 113 -0.08 -34.01 -11.77
C ARG A 113 -0.87 -33.73 -13.05
N ALA A 114 -1.03 -32.47 -13.44
CA ALA A 114 -1.79 -32.07 -14.63
C ALA A 114 -1.11 -32.50 -15.94
N ILE A 115 0.22 -32.43 -16.01
CA ILE A 115 1.00 -32.88 -17.19
C ILE A 115 1.25 -34.40 -17.21
N GLY A 116 0.76 -35.12 -16.19
CA GLY A 116 0.79 -36.58 -16.15
C GLY A 116 2.08 -37.19 -15.61
N GLY A 117 2.86 -36.45 -14.80
CA GLY A 117 4.10 -36.91 -14.17
C GLY A 117 3.95 -38.12 -13.25
N PHE A 118 2.72 -38.46 -12.82
CA PHE A 118 2.43 -39.65 -12.01
C PHE A 118 1.93 -40.86 -12.83
N ARG A 119 2.03 -40.85 -14.15
CA ARG A 119 1.70 -42.04 -14.96
C ARG A 119 2.78 -43.11 -14.76
N THR A 120 2.48 -44.14 -13.99
CA THR A 120 3.31 -45.36 -13.92
C THR A 120 3.40 -45.98 -15.32
N PRO A 121 4.60 -46.29 -15.82
CA PRO A 121 4.74 -46.95 -17.12
C PRO A 121 3.98 -48.28 -17.09
N LYS A 122 3.14 -48.54 -18.09
CA LYS A 122 2.53 -49.85 -18.27
C LYS A 122 3.64 -50.83 -18.62
N THR A 123 3.97 -51.73 -17.70
CA THR A 123 4.77 -52.92 -18.00
C THR A 123 3.98 -53.79 -18.98
N ASN A 124 4.60 -54.10 -20.12
CA ASN A 124 4.11 -55.06 -21.13
C ASN A 124 4.19 -56.48 -20.61
#